data_AF-A0A7J6KKG6-F1
#
_entry.id   AF-A0A7J6KKG6-F1
#
_cell.length_a   1.000
_cell.length_b   1.000
_cell.length_c   1.000
_cell.angle_alpha   90.00
_cell.angle_beta   90.00
_cell.angle_gamma   90.00
#
_symmetry.space_group_name_H-M   'P 1'
#
loop_
_entity.id
_entity.type
_entity.pdbx_description
1 polymer ?
#
loop_
_entity_poly.entity_id
_entity_poly.type
_entity_poly.pdbx_seq_one_letter_code
_entity_poly.pdbx_strand_id
1 'polypeptide(L)'
;HSKLLTVQCRATRHVCWKHLDDDGENIDNIIRALKRVKRCVGGIRYLYTDQAGYFRSEKFRQRLLQELRCELRLQPRYAPWSGSNERHHRTALNMLRALLRHDGGRVGGLTPSQRQDIYDEVTLLHNSLPIGVYTLEGAREIPLTSDMLAFGHTRADSFTDVSTLRTLTPWVPYAVVRKARNIYLSHMWSIVKKRNSELRPVNKRPVADHDNEPFSVSSPVLVYTGVPRKLAPA
;
A
#
# COMPACT_ATOMS: atom_id res chain seq x y z
N HIS A 1 -14.15 -4.61 17.58
CA HIS A 1 -13.02 -3.81 17.06
C HIS A 1 -13.12 -3.76 15.54
N SER A 2 -13.33 -2.58 14.94
CA SER A 2 -13.41 -2.46 13.47
C SER A 2 -12.04 -2.73 12.84
N LYS A 3 -11.99 -3.59 11.83
CA LYS A 3 -10.79 -3.93 11.07
C LYS A 3 -10.90 -3.32 9.67
N LEU A 4 -9.75 -2.98 9.08
CA LEU A 4 -9.67 -2.39 7.74
C LEU A 4 -8.56 -3.08 6.95
N LEU A 5 -8.81 -3.29 5.66
CA LEU A 5 -7.81 -3.72 4.70
C LEU A 5 -7.21 -2.50 4.02
N THR A 6 -5.90 -2.31 4.18
CA THR A 6 -5.13 -1.32 3.40
C THR A 6 -4.45 -2.03 2.23
N VAL A 7 -4.68 -1.55 1.01
CA VAL A 7 -3.95 -1.99 -0.19
C VAL A 7 -3.20 -0.81 -0.79
N GLN A 8 -1.94 -1.00 -1.14
CA GLN A 8 -1.14 0.01 -1.80
C GLN A 8 -0.53 -0.51 -3.11
N CYS A 9 -0.67 0.25 -4.18
CA CYS A 9 0.08 0.03 -5.41
C CYS A 9 1.54 0.42 -5.20
N ARG A 10 2.47 -0.53 -5.31
CA ARG A 10 3.92 -0.26 -5.16
C ARG A 10 4.46 0.71 -6.22
N ALA A 11 3.84 0.73 -7.40
CA ALA A 11 4.29 1.51 -8.55
C ALA A 11 3.81 2.96 -8.47
N THR A 12 2.53 3.21 -8.22
CA THR A 12 1.93 4.57 -8.22
C THR A 12 1.74 5.14 -6.84
N ARG A 13 2.01 4.36 -5.78
CA ARG A 13 1.75 4.67 -4.37
C ARG A 13 0.29 4.92 -4.01
N HIS A 14 -0.62 4.72 -4.96
CA HIS A 14 -2.07 4.77 -4.76
C HIS A 14 -2.51 3.79 -3.67
N VAL A 15 -3.28 4.28 -2.71
CA VAL A 15 -3.77 3.53 -1.55
C VAL A 15 -5.27 3.30 -1.71
N CYS A 16 -5.78 2.18 -1.20
CA CYS A 16 -7.20 1.92 -1.06
C CYS A 16 -7.49 1.32 0.31
N TRP A 17 -8.47 1.88 1.02
CA TRP A 17 -8.98 1.31 2.26
C TRP A 17 -10.34 0.66 2.03
N LYS A 18 -10.51 -0.56 2.57
CA LYS A 18 -11.79 -1.25 2.55
C LYS A 18 -12.11 -1.78 3.94
N HIS A 19 -13.33 -1.52 4.40
CA HIS A 19 -13.83 -2.05 5.65
C HIS A 19 -13.90 -3.58 5.59
N LEU A 20 -13.45 -4.27 6.63
CA LEU A 20 -13.66 -5.71 6.81
C LEU A 20 -14.83 -5.90 7.75
N ASP A 21 -15.75 -6.79 7.38
CA ASP A 21 -16.96 -7.09 8.15
C ASP A 21 -16.62 -7.59 9.57
N ASP A 22 -17.57 -7.45 10.50
CA ASP A 22 -17.34 -7.69 11.93
C ASP A 22 -16.99 -9.16 12.27
N ASP A 23 -17.18 -10.11 11.34
CA ASP A 23 -16.74 -11.53 11.41
C ASP A 23 -15.19 -11.71 11.39
N GLY A 24 -14.44 -10.61 11.43
CA GLY A 24 -13.00 -10.59 11.66
C GLY A 24 -12.13 -10.82 10.41
N GLU A 25 -10.84 -11.02 10.65
CA GLU A 25 -9.81 -11.26 9.62
C GLU A 25 -9.88 -12.72 9.13
N ASN A 26 -10.85 -13.00 8.26
CA ASN A 26 -11.01 -14.30 7.61
C ASN A 26 -10.75 -14.23 6.10
N ILE A 27 -10.51 -15.39 5.49
CA ILE A 27 -10.18 -15.52 4.05
C ILE A 27 -11.28 -14.92 3.18
N ASP A 28 -12.56 -15.19 3.50
CA ASP A 28 -13.71 -14.72 2.72
C ASP A 28 -13.84 -13.20 2.70
N ASN A 29 -13.74 -12.57 3.87
CA ASN A 29 -13.82 -11.13 4.04
C ASN A 29 -12.70 -10.42 3.28
N ILE A 30 -11.46 -10.96 3.37
CA ILE A 30 -10.31 -10.39 2.66
C ILE A 30 -10.48 -10.54 1.14
N ILE A 31 -10.89 -11.70 0.64
CA ILE A 31 -11.11 -11.91 -0.81
C ILE A 31 -12.25 -11.00 -1.31
N ARG A 32 -13.36 -10.86 -0.56
CA ARG A 32 -14.44 -9.91 -0.88
C ARG A 32 -13.95 -8.47 -0.91
N ALA A 33 -13.14 -8.05 0.06
CA ALA A 33 -12.54 -6.72 0.08
C ALA A 33 -11.58 -6.51 -1.12
N LEU A 34 -10.73 -7.47 -1.44
CA LEU A 34 -9.84 -7.42 -2.61
C LEU A 34 -10.60 -7.37 -3.94
N LYS A 35 -11.76 -8.03 -4.05
CA LYS A 35 -12.66 -7.87 -5.21
C LYS A 35 -13.17 -6.44 -5.34
N ARG A 36 -13.55 -5.80 -4.22
CA ARG A 36 -13.94 -4.37 -4.23
C ARG A 36 -12.76 -3.50 -4.67
N VAL A 37 -11.56 -3.74 -4.16
CA VAL A 37 -10.35 -3.04 -4.63
C VAL A 37 -10.17 -3.22 -6.14
N LYS A 38 -10.23 -4.46 -6.65
CA LYS A 38 -10.10 -4.75 -8.09
C LYS A 38 -11.11 -3.99 -8.95
N ARG A 39 -12.34 -3.77 -8.46
CA ARG A 39 -13.35 -2.96 -9.17
C ARG A 39 -12.98 -1.47 -9.21
N CYS A 40 -12.36 -0.95 -8.15
CA CYS A 40 -11.97 0.46 -8.06
C CYS A 40 -10.69 0.79 -8.84
N VAL A 41 -9.66 -0.06 -8.77
CA VAL A 41 -8.32 0.24 -9.33
C VAL A 41 -7.96 -0.60 -10.56
N GLY A 42 -8.78 -1.58 -10.92
CA GLY A 42 -8.48 -2.54 -11.96
C GLY A 42 -7.72 -3.78 -11.46
N GLY A 43 -7.09 -4.51 -12.39
CA GLY A 43 -6.52 -5.83 -12.12
C GLY A 43 -5.35 -5.82 -11.11
N ILE A 44 -5.40 -6.72 -10.13
CA ILE A 44 -4.31 -7.00 -9.18
C ILE A 44 -3.61 -8.28 -9.66
N ARG A 45 -2.40 -8.18 -10.19
CA ARG A 45 -1.64 -9.37 -10.67
C ARG A 45 -0.83 -10.03 -9.58
N TYR A 46 -0.18 -9.23 -8.75
CA TYR A 46 0.68 -9.69 -7.66
C TYR A 46 0.24 -9.03 -6.37
N LEU A 47 0.07 -9.82 -5.33
CA LEU A 47 -0.23 -9.35 -3.99
C LEU A 47 0.96 -9.66 -3.08
N TYR A 48 1.52 -8.62 -2.47
CA TYR A 48 2.59 -8.75 -1.48
C TYR A 48 2.01 -8.56 -0.09
N THR A 49 2.14 -9.56 0.78
CA THR A 49 1.61 -9.53 2.16
C THR A 49 2.65 -9.97 3.16
N ASP A 50 2.39 -9.72 4.44
CA ASP A 50 3.13 -10.36 5.53
C ASP A 50 2.83 -11.87 5.60
N GLN A 51 3.32 -12.51 6.66
CA GLN A 51 3.14 -13.93 6.92
C GLN A 51 2.01 -14.27 7.91
N ALA A 52 0.94 -13.45 7.95
CA ALA A 52 -0.24 -13.79 8.75
C ALA A 52 -0.77 -15.19 8.41
N GLY A 53 -1.36 -15.87 9.40
CA GLY A 53 -1.77 -17.28 9.29
C GLY A 53 -2.66 -17.57 8.08
N TYR A 54 -3.64 -16.69 7.82
CA TYR A 54 -4.56 -16.84 6.69
C TYR A 54 -3.88 -16.62 5.33
N PHE A 55 -2.94 -15.67 5.21
CA PHE A 55 -2.17 -15.47 3.97
C PHE A 55 -1.24 -16.64 3.66
N ARG A 56 -0.72 -17.32 4.68
CA ARG A 56 0.11 -18.53 4.48
C ARG A 56 -0.69 -19.75 4.03
N SER A 57 -2.01 -19.74 4.17
CA SER A 57 -2.83 -20.90 3.86
C SER A 57 -2.91 -21.15 2.34
N GLU A 58 -2.80 -22.43 1.95
CA GLU A 58 -2.96 -22.82 0.55
C GLU A 58 -4.37 -22.50 0.03
N LYS A 59 -5.38 -22.63 0.90
CA LYS A 59 -6.76 -22.24 0.62
C LYS A 59 -6.87 -20.79 0.16
N PHE A 60 -6.17 -19.86 0.85
CA PHE A 60 -6.17 -18.45 0.45
C PHE A 60 -5.48 -18.27 -0.91
N ARG A 61 -4.32 -18.91 -1.11
CA ARG A 61 -3.56 -18.84 -2.37
C ARG A 61 -4.39 -19.32 -3.57
N GLN A 62 -5.04 -20.47 -3.45
CA GLN A 62 -5.86 -21.03 -4.53
C GLN A 62 -7.05 -20.13 -4.87
N ARG A 63 -7.76 -19.62 -3.85
CA ARG A 63 -8.89 -18.72 -4.07
C ARG A 63 -8.47 -17.38 -4.67
N LEU A 64 -7.36 -16.82 -4.22
CA LEU A 64 -6.79 -15.60 -4.79
C LEU A 64 -6.49 -15.79 -6.29
N LEU A 65 -5.92 -16.94 -6.67
CA LEU A 65 -5.62 -17.26 -8.06
C LEU A 65 -6.90 -17.50 -8.88
N GLN A 66 -7.87 -18.25 -8.36
CA GLN A 66 -9.11 -18.59 -9.07
C GLN A 66 -10.03 -17.37 -9.24
N GLU A 67 -10.26 -16.63 -8.16
CA GLU A 67 -11.28 -15.57 -8.12
C GLU A 67 -10.74 -14.21 -8.60
N LEU A 68 -9.45 -13.93 -8.35
CA LEU A 68 -8.85 -12.63 -8.66
C LEU A 68 -7.82 -12.69 -9.78
N ARG A 69 -7.35 -13.90 -10.16
CA ARG A 69 -6.21 -14.12 -11.08
C ARG A 69 -4.94 -13.44 -10.57
N CYS A 70 -4.74 -13.49 -9.26
CA CYS A 70 -3.68 -12.81 -8.55
C CYS A 70 -2.74 -13.83 -7.88
N GLU A 71 -1.43 -13.63 -8.06
CA GLU A 71 -0.39 -14.44 -7.42
C GLU A 71 0.02 -13.82 -6.07
N LEU A 72 0.07 -14.65 -5.04
CA LEU A 72 0.50 -14.24 -3.70
C LEU A 72 2.03 -14.34 -3.55
N ARG A 73 2.65 -13.29 -3.04
CA ARG A 73 4.08 -13.23 -2.68
C ARG A 73 4.22 -12.81 -1.22
N LEU A 74 4.69 -13.72 -0.38
CA LEU A 74 4.88 -13.46 1.04
C LEU A 74 6.18 -12.70 1.28
N GLN A 75 6.12 -11.68 2.13
CA GLN A 75 7.29 -10.94 2.60
C GLN A 75 8.07 -11.75 3.66
N PRO A 76 9.35 -11.42 3.90
CA PRO A 76 10.13 -12.04 4.96
C PRO A 76 9.44 -11.88 6.34
N ARG A 77 9.62 -12.87 7.23
CA ARG A 77 9.06 -12.82 8.58
C ARG A 77 9.66 -11.67 9.38
N TYR A 78 8.84 -11.01 10.19
CA TYR A 78 9.24 -9.94 11.10
C TYR A 78 9.99 -8.78 10.43
N ALA A 79 9.73 -8.54 9.13
CA ALA A 79 10.37 -7.49 8.35
C ALA A 79 9.34 -6.46 7.80
N PRO A 80 8.66 -5.69 8.67
CA PRO A 80 7.64 -4.72 8.26
C PRO A 80 8.15 -3.66 7.27
N TRP A 81 9.44 -3.31 7.35
CA TRP A 81 10.09 -2.35 6.46
C TRP A 81 10.16 -2.83 4.99
N SER A 82 10.04 -4.13 4.73
CA SER A 82 10.14 -4.69 3.37
C SER A 82 9.01 -4.23 2.44
N GLY A 83 7.85 -3.87 2.99
CA GLY A 83 6.68 -3.44 2.23
C GLY A 83 6.58 -1.94 1.97
N SER A 84 7.22 -1.09 2.78
CA SER A 84 7.08 0.38 2.74
C SER A 84 5.62 0.90 2.93
N ASN A 85 4.68 0.04 3.34
CA ASN A 85 3.25 0.38 3.46
C ASN A 85 2.93 1.17 4.74
N GLU A 86 3.70 0.99 5.80
CA GLU A 86 3.39 1.52 7.14
C GLU A 86 3.40 3.06 7.21
N ARG A 87 4.27 3.71 6.44
CA ARG A 87 4.33 5.18 6.39
C ARG A 87 3.03 5.78 5.86
N HIS A 88 2.46 5.19 4.82
CA HIS A 88 1.18 5.64 4.24
C HIS A 88 0.02 5.37 5.18
N HIS A 89 0.04 4.21 5.85
CA HIS A 89 -0.97 3.88 6.84
C HIS A 89 -1.02 4.92 7.96
N ARG A 90 0.13 5.36 8.49
CA ARG A 90 0.18 6.42 9.52
C ARG A 90 -0.41 7.75 9.04
N THR A 91 -0.08 8.19 7.83
CA THR A 91 -0.62 9.44 7.26
C THR A 91 -2.13 9.38 7.12
N ALA A 92 -2.64 8.29 6.53
CA ALA A 92 -4.08 8.10 6.35
C ALA A 92 -4.83 7.94 7.69
N LEU A 93 -4.22 7.33 8.72
CA LEU A 93 -4.81 7.31 10.07
C LEU A 93 -4.92 8.71 10.70
N ASN A 94 -3.96 9.60 10.44
CA ASN A 94 -4.06 10.98 10.91
C ASN A 94 -5.20 11.74 10.22
N MET A 95 -5.43 11.50 8.92
CA MET A 95 -6.60 12.03 8.20
C MET A 95 -7.90 11.50 8.77
N LEU A 96 -7.99 10.19 9.03
CA LEU A 96 -9.15 9.58 9.66
C LEU A 96 -9.46 10.22 11.03
N ARG A 97 -8.43 10.46 11.86
CA ARG A 97 -8.60 11.14 13.15
C ARG A 97 -9.11 12.56 13.00
N ALA A 98 -8.69 13.28 11.97
CA ALA A 98 -9.15 14.63 11.69
C ALA A 98 -10.63 14.64 11.26
N LEU A 99 -11.02 13.73 10.36
CA LEU A 99 -12.42 13.59 9.91
C LEU A 99 -13.36 13.23 11.08
N LEU A 100 -12.91 12.34 11.98
CA LEU A 100 -13.71 11.90 13.13
C LEU A 100 -13.61 12.83 14.36
N ARG A 101 -12.99 14.01 14.23
CA ARG A 101 -12.76 14.91 15.37
C ARG A 101 -14.07 15.34 16.03
N HIS A 102 -15.12 15.52 15.23
CA HIS A 102 -16.44 15.92 15.70
C HIS A 102 -17.26 14.75 16.27
N ASP A 103 -16.93 13.52 15.91
CA ASP A 103 -17.61 12.29 16.34
C ASP A 103 -16.89 11.59 17.52
N GLY A 104 -16.06 12.32 18.26
CA GLY A 104 -15.29 11.79 19.39
C GLY A 104 -14.29 10.68 19.00
N GLY A 105 -13.92 10.58 17.72
CA GLY A 105 -12.96 9.58 17.21
C GLY A 105 -13.48 8.14 17.13
N ARG A 106 -14.80 7.90 17.26
CA ARG A 106 -15.35 6.55 17.42
C ARG A 106 -15.84 5.94 16.09
N VAL A 107 -14.95 5.22 15.41
CA VAL A 107 -15.33 4.38 14.24
C VAL A 107 -16.31 3.26 14.63
N GLY A 108 -16.24 2.77 15.87
CA GLY A 108 -17.02 1.61 16.32
C GLY A 108 -18.54 1.84 16.33
N GLY A 109 -18.98 3.10 16.50
CA GLY A 109 -20.41 3.45 16.52
C GLY A 109 -21.05 3.62 15.14
N LEU A 110 -20.23 3.60 14.08
CA LEU A 110 -20.69 3.76 12.70
C LEU A 110 -21.17 2.43 12.13
N THR A 111 -22.17 2.49 11.25
CA THR A 111 -22.59 1.33 10.46
C THR A 111 -21.50 0.91 9.46
N PRO A 112 -21.49 -0.35 8.97
CA PRO A 112 -20.51 -0.79 7.99
C PRO A 112 -20.43 0.08 6.72
N SER A 113 -21.56 0.64 6.26
CA SER A 113 -21.59 1.56 5.12
C SER A 113 -20.91 2.89 5.45
N GLN A 114 -21.27 3.51 6.58
CA GLN A 114 -20.65 4.76 7.04
C GLN A 114 -19.13 4.61 7.25
N ARG A 115 -18.69 3.46 7.78
CA ARG A 115 -17.25 3.15 7.90
C ARG A 115 -16.59 3.14 6.53
N GLN A 116 -17.23 2.52 5.54
CA GLN A 116 -16.70 2.45 4.18
C GLN A 116 -16.66 3.83 3.51
N ASP A 117 -17.68 4.67 3.72
CA ASP A 117 -17.74 6.03 3.17
C ASP A 117 -16.57 6.88 3.68
N ILE A 118 -16.33 6.89 5.00
CA ILE A 118 -15.20 7.63 5.59
C ILE A 118 -13.85 7.05 5.12
N TYR A 119 -13.74 5.73 4.95
CA TYR A 119 -12.51 5.14 4.41
C TYR A 119 -12.26 5.51 2.96
N ASP A 120 -13.31 5.64 2.15
CA ASP A 120 -13.22 6.11 0.78
C ASP A 120 -12.86 7.61 0.72
N GLU A 121 -13.37 8.42 1.65
CA GLU A 121 -12.97 9.82 1.82
C GLU A 121 -11.49 9.97 2.20
N VAL A 122 -11.01 9.21 3.20
CA VAL A 122 -9.57 9.17 3.54
C VAL A 122 -8.73 8.73 2.34
N THR A 123 -9.22 7.75 1.59
CA THR A 123 -8.56 7.26 0.38
C THR A 123 -8.48 8.35 -0.68
N LEU A 124 -9.54 9.14 -0.87
CA LEU A 124 -9.57 10.25 -1.80
C LEU A 124 -8.57 11.34 -1.40
N LEU A 125 -8.66 11.83 -0.16
CA LEU A 125 -7.78 12.86 0.39
C LEU A 125 -6.31 12.46 0.28
N HIS A 126 -5.97 11.24 0.72
CA HIS A 126 -4.58 10.77 0.70
C HIS A 126 -4.02 10.68 -0.72
N ASN A 127 -4.80 10.17 -1.68
CA ASN A 127 -4.32 9.99 -3.05
C ASN A 127 -4.26 11.26 -3.88
N SER A 128 -4.99 12.30 -3.47
CA SER A 128 -4.97 13.65 -4.05
C SER A 128 -3.81 14.51 -3.53
N LEU A 129 -3.07 14.06 -2.50
CA LEU A 129 -1.88 14.76 -2.06
C LEU A 129 -0.72 14.67 -3.08
N PRO A 130 0.05 15.76 -3.27
CA PRO A 130 1.28 15.74 -4.05
C PRO A 130 2.30 14.75 -3.49
N ILE A 131 2.92 13.96 -4.38
CA ILE A 131 3.97 13.00 -4.00
C ILE A 131 5.38 13.59 -4.01
N GLY A 132 5.50 14.92 -4.16
CA GLY A 132 6.77 15.63 -4.23
C GLY A 132 7.48 15.54 -5.58
N VAL A 133 6.76 15.20 -6.65
CA VAL A 133 7.25 15.20 -8.04
C VAL A 133 6.35 16.10 -8.86
N TYR A 134 6.94 16.82 -9.82
CA TYR A 134 6.22 17.74 -10.69
C TYR A 134 6.34 17.30 -12.15
N THR A 135 5.33 17.60 -12.94
CA THR A 135 5.39 17.56 -14.40
C THR A 135 5.27 18.97 -14.96
N LEU A 136 5.80 19.19 -16.15
CA LEU A 136 5.67 20.47 -16.85
C LEU A 136 4.52 20.40 -17.87
N GLU A 137 3.69 21.44 -17.87
CA GLU A 137 2.74 21.74 -18.93
C GLU A 137 2.97 23.18 -19.39
N GLY A 138 3.62 23.36 -20.54
CA GLY A 138 4.16 24.66 -20.93
C GLY A 138 5.20 25.15 -19.90
N ALA A 139 4.98 26.35 -19.37
CA ALA A 139 5.82 26.95 -18.32
C ALA A 139 5.35 26.62 -16.89
N ARG A 140 4.26 25.85 -16.73
CA ARG A 140 3.66 25.57 -15.42
C ARG A 140 4.18 24.25 -14.85
N GLU A 141 4.64 24.29 -13.60
CA GLU A 141 4.87 23.09 -12.80
C GLU A 141 3.56 22.60 -12.19
N ILE A 142 3.28 21.31 -12.40
CA ILE A 142 2.07 20.65 -11.93
C ILE A 142 2.47 19.54 -10.96
N PRO A 143 2.05 19.59 -9.69
CA PRO A 143 2.34 18.52 -8.74
C PRO A 143 1.63 17.24 -9.16
N LEU A 144 2.37 16.14 -9.23
CA LEU A 144 1.81 14.82 -9.45
C LEU A 144 1.22 14.27 -8.16
N THR A 145 0.06 13.63 -8.29
CA THR A 145 -0.63 12.92 -7.21
C THR A 145 -0.65 11.42 -7.49
N SER A 146 -0.96 10.61 -6.48
CA SER A 146 -1.06 9.15 -6.67
C SER A 146 -2.24 8.78 -7.58
N ASP A 147 -3.33 9.56 -7.52
CA ASP A 147 -4.49 9.43 -8.41
C ASP A 147 -4.13 9.72 -9.88
N MET A 148 -3.38 10.79 -10.16
CA MET A 148 -2.91 11.08 -11.52
C MET A 148 -2.09 9.94 -12.10
N LEU A 149 -1.20 9.36 -11.30
CA LEU A 149 -0.39 8.22 -11.72
C LEU A 149 -1.21 6.94 -11.94
N ALA A 150 -2.26 6.72 -11.15
CA ALA A 150 -3.12 5.55 -11.26
C ALA A 150 -4.11 5.66 -12.43
N PHE A 151 -4.88 6.77 -12.47
CA PHE A 151 -6.06 6.95 -13.32
C PHE A 151 -5.87 7.98 -14.45
N GLY A 152 -4.76 8.72 -14.46
CA GLY A 152 -4.51 9.77 -15.45
C GLY A 152 -5.16 11.12 -15.11
N HIS A 153 -5.82 11.23 -13.96
CA HIS A 153 -6.44 12.46 -13.45
C HIS A 153 -6.52 12.40 -11.92
N THR A 154 -6.63 13.55 -11.25
CA THR A 154 -6.95 13.62 -9.82
C THR A 154 -8.46 13.61 -9.64
N ARG A 155 -8.99 12.72 -8.82
CA ARG A 155 -10.40 12.77 -8.43
C ARG A 155 -10.57 13.93 -7.45
N ALA A 156 -11.49 14.86 -7.74
CA ALA A 156 -11.73 15.99 -6.86
C ALA A 156 -12.58 15.57 -5.65
N ASP A 157 -12.31 16.20 -4.51
CA ASP A 157 -13.23 16.21 -3.38
C ASP A 157 -14.56 16.79 -3.82
N SER A 158 -15.62 16.00 -3.77
CA SER A 158 -16.97 16.53 -3.68
C SER A 158 -17.21 17.00 -2.24
N PHE A 159 -16.51 18.06 -1.80
CA PHE A 159 -16.88 18.76 -0.56
C PHE A 159 -18.25 19.47 -0.66
N THR A 160 -18.90 19.43 -1.83
CA THR A 160 -20.16 20.15 -2.09
C THR A 160 -21.38 19.27 -2.38
N ASP A 161 -21.29 17.95 -2.50
CA ASP A 161 -22.49 17.11 -2.52
C ASP A 161 -22.15 15.61 -2.39
N VAL A 162 -22.69 14.95 -1.36
CA VAL A 162 -22.39 13.56 -0.95
C VAL A 162 -22.92 12.50 -1.94
N SER A 163 -23.61 12.90 -3.01
CA SER A 163 -24.36 11.97 -3.87
C SER A 163 -23.66 11.56 -5.17
N THR A 164 -22.62 12.27 -5.63
CA THR A 164 -21.93 11.89 -6.88
C THR A 164 -20.44 12.26 -6.88
N LEU A 165 -19.57 11.24 -6.90
CA LEU A 165 -18.18 11.37 -7.35
C LEU A 165 -18.20 11.86 -8.82
N ARG A 166 -18.29 13.16 -9.04
CA ARG A 166 -18.22 13.73 -10.39
C ARG A 166 -16.80 13.57 -10.91
N THR A 167 -16.65 12.81 -11.99
CA THR A 167 -15.42 12.85 -12.79
C THR A 167 -15.36 14.22 -13.46
N LEU A 168 -14.72 15.18 -12.80
CA LEU A 168 -14.43 16.46 -13.44
C LEU A 168 -13.53 16.19 -14.65
N THR A 169 -13.76 16.94 -15.73
CA THR A 169 -12.81 17.01 -16.85
C THR A 169 -11.40 17.21 -16.27
N PRO A 170 -10.42 16.37 -16.63
CA PRO A 170 -9.07 16.49 -16.10
C PRO A 170 -8.56 17.91 -16.38
N TRP A 171 -8.26 18.67 -15.32
CA TRP A 171 -7.69 20.00 -15.48
C TRP A 171 -6.27 19.97 -16.08
N VAL A 172 -5.65 18.78 -16.11
CA VAL A 172 -4.41 18.45 -16.80
C VAL A 172 -4.69 17.47 -17.92
N PRO A 173 -4.23 17.71 -19.16
CA PRO A 173 -4.42 16.78 -20.27
C PRO A 173 -3.83 15.41 -19.99
N TYR A 174 -4.58 14.35 -20.34
CA TYR A 174 -4.17 12.96 -20.13
C TYR A 174 -2.79 12.65 -20.75
N ALA A 175 -2.46 13.25 -21.90
CA ALA A 175 -1.18 13.05 -22.57
C ALA A 175 0.01 13.50 -21.69
N VAL A 176 -0.13 14.62 -20.99
CA VAL A 176 0.88 15.15 -20.06
C VAL A 176 1.04 14.19 -18.88
N VAL A 177 -0.08 13.78 -18.27
CA VAL A 177 -0.06 12.85 -17.13
C VAL A 177 0.52 11.49 -17.50
N ARG A 178 0.21 10.98 -18.70
CA ARG A 178 0.77 9.72 -19.22
C ARG A 178 2.28 9.81 -19.40
N LYS A 179 2.79 10.91 -19.95
CA LYS A 179 4.24 11.14 -20.10
C LYS A 179 4.92 11.21 -18.74
N ALA A 180 4.34 11.98 -17.81
CA ALA A 180 4.83 12.09 -16.44
C ALA A 180 4.85 10.72 -15.72
N ARG A 181 3.80 9.92 -15.88
CA ARG A 181 3.71 8.55 -15.35
C ARG A 181 4.83 7.66 -15.90
N ASN A 182 5.11 7.71 -17.20
CA ASN A 182 6.17 6.91 -17.80
C ASN A 182 7.55 7.29 -17.24
N ILE A 183 7.83 8.58 -17.12
CA ILE A 183 9.08 9.10 -16.54
C ILE A 183 9.18 8.65 -15.08
N TYR A 184 8.12 8.84 -14.30
CA TYR A 184 8.07 8.45 -12.90
C TYR A 184 8.31 6.95 -12.71
N LEU A 185 7.63 6.10 -13.48
CA LEU A 185 7.81 4.65 -13.40
C LEU A 185 9.21 4.22 -13.84
N SER A 186 9.76 4.85 -14.88
CA SER A 186 11.14 4.61 -15.31
C SER A 186 12.14 4.95 -14.21
N HIS A 187 11.96 6.10 -13.55
CA HIS A 187 12.79 6.51 -12.41
C HIS A 187 12.65 5.55 -11.21
N MET A 188 11.43 5.13 -10.87
CA MET A 188 11.21 4.14 -9.82
C MET A 188 11.88 2.81 -10.14
N TRP A 189 11.77 2.34 -11.38
CA TRP A 189 12.48 1.14 -11.82
C TRP A 189 13.99 1.31 -11.80
N SER A 190 14.51 2.49 -12.14
CA SER A 190 15.94 2.80 -12.04
C SER A 190 16.42 2.71 -10.59
N ILE A 191 15.66 3.26 -9.63
CA ILE A 191 15.99 3.13 -8.20
C ILE A 191 15.98 1.67 -7.75
N VAL A 192 14.98 0.90 -8.17
CA VAL A 192 14.91 -0.55 -7.85
C VAL A 192 16.11 -1.28 -8.45
N LYS A 193 16.44 -1.03 -9.72
CA LYS A 193 17.61 -1.61 -10.39
C LYS A 193 18.91 -1.22 -9.70
N LYS A 194 19.08 0.05 -9.33
CA LYS A 194 20.24 0.56 -8.60
C LYS A 194 20.39 -0.16 -7.26
N ARG A 195 19.33 -0.19 -6.44
CA ARG A 195 19.33 -0.93 -5.17
C ARG A 195 19.65 -2.41 -5.36
N ASN A 196 19.05 -3.06 -6.36
CA ASN A 196 19.33 -4.47 -6.65
C ASN A 196 20.75 -4.70 -7.18
N SER A 197 21.33 -3.74 -7.89
CA SER A 197 22.73 -3.80 -8.34
C SER A 197 23.72 -3.51 -7.22
N GLU A 198 23.31 -2.74 -6.22
CA GLU A 198 24.04 -2.53 -4.96
C GLU A 198 23.98 -3.78 -4.05
N LEU A 199 22.95 -4.62 -4.21
CA LEU A 199 22.86 -5.96 -3.59
C LEU A 199 23.79 -7.00 -4.24
N ARG A 200 24.81 -6.58 -5.01
CA ARG A 200 25.94 -7.46 -5.36
C ARG A 200 26.54 -8.03 -4.06
N PRO A 201 27.04 -9.28 -4.05
CA PRO A 201 27.92 -9.71 -2.96
C PRO A 201 29.03 -8.67 -2.86
N VAL A 202 29.04 -8.00 -1.73
CA VAL A 202 29.93 -6.89 -1.48
C VAL A 202 31.33 -7.48 -1.39
N ASN A 203 32.12 -7.39 -2.46
CA ASN A 203 33.57 -7.52 -2.39
C ASN A 203 34.11 -6.25 -1.70
N LYS A 204 33.75 -6.03 -0.43
CA LYS A 204 34.45 -5.07 0.42
C LYS A 204 35.81 -5.69 0.68
N ARG A 205 36.86 -5.03 0.21
CA ARG A 205 38.23 -5.29 0.69
C ARG A 205 38.21 -5.21 2.23
N PRO A 206 39.04 -6.03 2.90
CA PRO A 206 38.96 -6.23 4.35
C PRO A 206 39.48 -4.98 5.06
N VAL A 207 38.59 -4.04 5.33
CA VAL A 207 38.81 -3.02 6.34
C VAL A 207 37.61 -3.10 7.27
N ALA A 208 37.79 -3.93 8.30
CA ALA A 208 37.07 -4.01 9.56
C ALA A 208 35.73 -3.26 9.64
N ASP A 209 34.66 -3.92 9.21
CA ASP A 209 33.30 -3.58 9.63
C ASP A 209 32.54 -4.91 9.76
N HIS A 210 32.88 -5.66 10.83
CA HIS A 210 32.42 -7.02 11.09
C HIS A 210 30.89 -7.18 11.15
N ASP A 211 30.16 -6.07 11.33
CA ASP A 211 28.70 -6.08 11.47
C ASP A 211 27.95 -6.10 10.13
N ASN A 212 28.65 -5.93 8.99
CA ASN A 212 28.05 -5.79 7.67
C ASN A 212 28.56 -6.82 6.64
N GLU A 213 29.23 -7.89 7.07
CA GLU A 213 29.66 -8.94 6.14
C GLU A 213 28.46 -9.74 5.61
N PRO A 214 28.30 -9.88 4.28
CA PRO A 214 27.27 -10.75 3.73
C PRO A 214 27.56 -12.19 4.15
N PHE A 215 26.58 -12.85 4.78
CA PHE A 215 26.70 -14.23 5.20
C PHE A 215 27.05 -15.14 4.01
N SER A 216 28.04 -16.02 4.18
CA SER A 216 28.40 -16.98 3.14
C SER A 216 27.30 -18.03 2.98
N VAL A 217 27.24 -18.67 1.81
CA VAL A 217 26.26 -19.72 1.46
C VAL A 217 26.59 -21.01 2.22
N SER A 218 26.49 -20.96 3.56
CA SER A 218 26.68 -22.05 4.53
C SER A 218 26.92 -21.50 5.95
N SER A 219 27.08 -20.19 6.12
CA SER A 219 27.28 -19.59 7.44
C SER A 219 26.10 -19.92 8.36
N PRO A 220 26.35 -20.45 9.57
CA PRO A 220 25.31 -20.52 10.58
C PRO A 220 24.91 -19.09 10.97
N VAL A 221 23.61 -18.81 10.93
CA VAL A 221 23.06 -17.51 11.31
C VAL A 221 22.03 -17.65 12.40
N LEU A 222 22.03 -16.73 13.36
CA LEU A 222 20.98 -16.63 14.36
C LEU A 222 19.78 -15.92 13.73
N VAL A 223 18.65 -16.62 13.63
CA VAL A 223 17.40 -16.07 13.09
C VAL A 223 16.50 -15.67 14.26
N TYR A 224 16.07 -14.41 14.27
CA TYR A 224 15.11 -13.93 15.25
C TYR A 224 13.74 -14.60 15.08
N THR A 225 13.23 -15.23 16.13
CA THR A 225 11.98 -16.02 16.10
C THR A 225 10.74 -15.28 16.60
N GLY A 226 10.85 -13.99 16.93
CA GLY A 226 9.70 -13.09 17.14
C GLY A 226 8.89 -13.27 18.43
N VAL A 227 9.04 -14.38 19.14
CA VAL A 227 8.34 -14.65 20.40
C VAL A 227 9.38 -14.84 21.50
N PRO A 228 9.54 -13.90 22.44
CA PRO A 228 10.35 -14.17 23.63
C PRO A 228 9.66 -15.31 24.38
N ARG A 229 10.31 -16.48 24.46
CA ARG A 229 9.90 -17.48 25.44
C ARG A 229 10.13 -16.82 26.80
N LYS A 230 9.08 -16.70 27.62
CA LYS A 230 9.28 -16.43 29.05
C LYS A 230 10.27 -17.49 29.52
N LEU A 231 11.42 -17.07 30.03
CA LEU A 231 12.36 -17.98 30.68
C LEU A 231 11.55 -18.66 31.78
N ALA A 232 11.43 -19.98 31.71
CA ALA A 232 10.86 -20.73 32.82
C ALA A 232 11.75 -20.45 34.05
N PRO A 233 11.18 -20.12 35.23
CA PRO A 233 11.97 -20.06 36.44
C PRO A 233 12.65 -21.43 36.63
N ALA A 234 13.95 -21.39 36.89
CA ALA A 234 14.78 -22.56 37.17
C ALA A 234 14.32 -23.28 38.44
#